data_AF-A0A966WE15-F1
#
_entry.id   AF-A0A966WE15-F1
#
_cell.length_a   1.000
_cell.length_b   1.000
_cell.length_c   1.000
_cell.angle_alpha   90.00
_cell.angle_beta   90.00
_cell.angle_gamma   90.00
#
_symmetry.space_group_name_H-M   'P 1'
#
loop_
_entity.id
_entity.type
_entity.pdbx_description
1 polymer ?
#
loop_
_entity_poly.entity_id
_entity_poly.type
_entity_poly.pdbx_seq_one_letter_code
_entity_poly.pdbx_strand_id
1 'polypeptide(L)'
;MKKQIVIATSNAKKLIEIQSILNDMNVEILPQSHFKIEATEEPFHTFVENALIKARHASRLSKLPAIADDSGICVDALDGKPGVLSARYAGEPSSDQKN
;
A
#
# COMPACT_ATOMS: atom_id res chain seq x y z
N MET A 1 -1.65 -9.34 -25.71
CA MET A 1 -1.57 -9.74 -24.29
C MET A 1 -1.78 -8.51 -23.42
N LYS A 2 -2.55 -8.61 -22.34
CA LYS A 2 -2.66 -7.53 -21.35
C LYS A 2 -1.33 -7.40 -20.60
N LYS A 3 -0.91 -6.19 -20.27
CA LYS A 3 0.26 -5.98 -19.40
C LYS A 3 -0.14 -6.27 -17.96
N GLN A 4 0.65 -7.08 -17.26
CA GLN A 4 0.39 -7.43 -15.87
C GLN A 4 1.06 -6.43 -14.93
N ILE A 5 0.34 -6.01 -13.89
CA ILE A 5 0.83 -5.10 -12.85
C ILE A 5 0.51 -5.71 -11.50
N VAL A 6 1.48 -5.69 -10.58
CA VAL A 6 1.27 -6.11 -9.20
C VAL A 6 0.82 -4.93 -8.32
N ILE A 7 -0.18 -5.13 -7.47
CA ILE A 7 -0.57 -4.17 -6.44
C ILE A 7 0.06 -4.58 -5.12
N ALA A 8 0.98 -3.74 -4.64
CA ALA A 8 1.78 -3.95 -3.44
C ALA A 8 1.02 -3.50 -2.17
N THR A 9 -0.10 -4.18 -1.88
CA THR A 9 -0.90 -3.92 -0.68
C THR A 9 -1.37 -5.23 -0.05
N SER A 10 -1.41 -5.26 1.29
CA SER A 10 -2.09 -6.29 2.07
C SER A 10 -3.50 -5.85 2.51
N ASN A 11 -3.91 -4.62 2.21
CA ASN A 11 -5.22 -4.08 2.57
C ASN A 11 -6.26 -4.39 1.47
N ALA A 12 -7.25 -5.21 1.80
CA ALA A 12 -8.30 -5.60 0.86
C ALA A 12 -9.15 -4.43 0.36
N LYS A 13 -9.41 -3.40 1.19
CA LYS A 13 -10.16 -2.20 0.78
C LYS A 13 -9.37 -1.44 -0.29
N LYS A 14 -8.08 -1.20 -0.07
CA LYS A 14 -7.19 -0.53 -1.04
C LYS A 14 -7.08 -1.29 -2.36
N LEU A 15 -7.03 -2.63 -2.31
CA LEU A 15 -7.00 -3.43 -3.52
C LEU A 15 -8.25 -3.18 -4.40
N ILE A 16 -9.43 -3.17 -3.79
CA ILE A 16 -10.70 -2.90 -4.48
C ILE A 16 -10.70 -1.49 -5.07
N GLU A 17 -10.28 -0.49 -4.30
CA GLU A 17 -10.20 0.91 -4.76
C GLU A 17 -9.27 1.07 -5.96
N ILE A 18 -8.05 0.53 -5.89
CA ILE A 18 -7.07 0.60 -6.99
C ILE A 18 -7.57 -0.16 -8.22
N GLN A 19 -8.18 -1.33 -8.04
CA GLN A 19 -8.80 -2.07 -9.14
C GLN A 19 -9.91 -1.26 -9.81
N SER A 20 -10.74 -0.56 -9.04
CA SER A 20 -11.78 0.30 -9.58
C SER A 20 -11.22 1.48 -10.38
N ILE A 21 -10.15 2.11 -9.90
CA ILE A 21 -9.50 3.25 -10.60
C ILE A 21 -8.91 2.81 -11.93
N LEU A 22 -8.35 1.60 -11.98
CA LEU A 22 -7.63 1.09 -13.15
C LEU A 22 -8.49 0.22 -14.08
N ASN A 23 -9.79 0.10 -13.81
CA ASN A 23 -10.69 -0.82 -14.52
C ASN A 23 -10.75 -0.59 -16.04
N ASP A 24 -10.64 0.67 -16.47
CA ASP A 24 -10.71 1.05 -17.89
C ASP A 24 -9.35 0.93 -18.61
N MET A 25 -8.28 0.59 -17.89
CA MET A 25 -6.96 0.39 -18.47
C MET A 25 -6.80 -1.02 -19.04
N ASN A 26 -6.05 -1.14 -20.15
CA ASN A 26 -5.73 -2.44 -20.77
C ASN A 26 -4.61 -3.20 -20.01
N VAL A 27 -4.80 -3.38 -18.70
CA VAL A 27 -3.86 -4.05 -17.79
C VAL A 27 -4.58 -5.16 -17.03
N GLU A 28 -3.82 -6.14 -16.58
CA GLU A 28 -4.27 -7.16 -15.63
C GLU A 28 -3.67 -6.85 -14.26
N ILE A 29 -4.54 -6.78 -13.26
CA ILE A 29 -4.18 -6.35 -11.91
C ILE A 29 -4.10 -7.59 -11.02
N LEU A 30 -2.90 -7.86 -10.50
CA LEU A 30 -2.64 -9.00 -9.64
C LEU A 30 -2.27 -8.50 -8.23
N PRO A 31 -2.92 -8.96 -7.15
CA PRO A 31 -2.50 -8.60 -5.80
C PRO A 31 -1.15 -9.27 -5.48
N GLN A 32 -0.33 -8.67 -4.62
CA GLN A 32 0.94 -9.27 -4.20
C GLN A 32 0.78 -10.67 -3.57
N SER A 33 -0.38 -10.94 -2.95
CA SER A 33 -0.74 -12.24 -2.38
C SER A 33 -0.85 -13.36 -3.42
N HIS A 34 -1.18 -13.04 -4.68
CA HIS A 34 -1.17 -13.98 -5.80
C HIS A 34 0.22 -14.63 -5.98
N PHE A 35 1.28 -13.85 -5.73
CA PHE A 35 2.68 -14.28 -5.83
C PHE A 35 3.25 -14.79 -4.50
N LYS A 36 2.41 -14.91 -3.45
CA LYS A 36 2.84 -15.22 -2.07
C LYS A 36 3.92 -14.26 -1.55
N ILE A 37 3.85 -13.00 -1.97
CA ILE A 37 4.75 -11.94 -1.49
C ILE A 37 4.19 -11.38 -0.19
N GLU A 38 5.00 -11.46 0.88
CA GLU A 38 4.68 -10.87 2.18
C GLU A 38 4.79 -9.34 2.15
N ALA A 39 4.17 -8.68 3.13
CA ALA A 39 4.34 -7.24 3.28
C ALA A 39 5.79 -6.92 3.66
N THR A 40 6.34 -5.86 3.04
CA THR A 40 7.64 -5.34 3.43
C THR A 40 7.51 -4.41 4.63
N GLU A 41 8.58 -4.26 5.40
CA GLU A 41 8.65 -3.22 6.41
C GLU A 41 8.52 -1.82 5.79
N GLU A 42 7.91 -0.91 6.56
CA GLU A 42 7.71 0.50 6.24
C GLU A 42 8.50 1.38 7.24
N PRO A 43 9.84 1.41 7.16
CA PRO A 43 10.69 2.04 8.18
C PRO A 43 10.80 3.56 8.03
N PHE A 44 10.23 4.13 6.97
CA PHE A 44 10.46 5.52 6.62
C PHE A 44 9.41 6.45 7.23
N HIS A 45 9.80 7.72 7.36
CA HIS A 45 8.98 8.76 7.99
C HIS A 45 8.12 9.54 6.99
N THR A 46 8.16 9.18 5.70
CA THR A 46 7.35 9.81 4.66
C THR A 46 6.54 8.78 3.88
N PHE A 47 5.34 9.19 3.43
CA PHE A 47 4.47 8.34 2.63
C PHE A 47 5.15 7.91 1.32
N VAL A 48 5.86 8.83 0.66
CA VAL A 48 6.53 8.55 -0.61
C VAL A 48 7.59 7.46 -0.48
N GLU A 49 8.39 7.47 0.59
CA GLU A 49 9.42 6.46 0.80
C GLU A 49 8.82 5.09 1.12
N ASN A 50 7.78 5.04 1.95
CA ASN A 50 7.05 3.81 2.26
C ASN A 50 6.30 3.23 1.05
N ALA A 51 5.70 4.07 0.21
CA ALA A 51 5.11 3.64 -1.05
C ALA A 51 6.19 3.07 -2.00
N LEU A 52 7.34 3.75 -2.12
CA LEU A 52 8.44 3.30 -2.97
C LEU A 52 9.03 1.97 -2.52
N ILE A 53 9.25 1.74 -1.22
CA ILE A 53 9.79 0.45 -0.74
C ILE A 53 8.82 -0.69 -0.99
N LYS A 54 7.50 -0.47 -0.79
CA LYS A 54 6.44 -1.43 -1.14
C LYS A 54 6.46 -1.80 -2.62
N ALA A 55 6.46 -0.81 -3.50
CA ALA A 55 6.48 -1.03 -4.95
C ALA A 55 7.74 -1.78 -5.39
N ARG A 56 8.93 -1.35 -4.91
CA ARG A 56 10.21 -2.00 -5.24
C ARG A 56 10.26 -3.44 -4.73
N HIS A 57 9.77 -3.70 -3.52
CA HIS A 57 9.73 -5.05 -2.95
C HIS A 57 8.86 -5.98 -3.80
N ALA A 58 7.62 -5.58 -4.07
CA ALA A 58 6.69 -6.38 -4.86
C ALA A 58 7.18 -6.58 -6.30
N SER A 59 7.73 -5.53 -6.94
CA SER A 59 8.27 -5.62 -8.30
C SER A 59 9.45 -6.58 -8.38
N ARG A 60 10.40 -6.50 -7.44
CA ARG A 60 11.59 -7.36 -7.40
C ARG A 60 11.23 -8.84 -7.31
N LEU A 61 10.22 -9.19 -6.51
CA LEU A 61 9.81 -10.57 -6.26
C LEU A 61 8.87 -11.11 -7.33
N SER A 62 7.91 -10.31 -7.81
CA SER A 62 6.97 -10.73 -8.87
C SER A 62 7.57 -10.71 -10.28
N LYS A 63 8.66 -9.97 -10.48
CA LYS A 63 9.24 -9.66 -11.80
C LYS A 63 8.30 -8.85 -12.72
N LEU A 64 7.32 -8.17 -12.13
CA LEU A 64 6.37 -7.30 -12.83
C LEU A 64 6.55 -5.84 -12.42
N PRO A 65 6.05 -4.88 -13.22
CA PRO A 65 5.78 -3.53 -12.75
C PRO A 65 4.84 -3.55 -11.54
N ALA A 66 5.08 -2.67 -10.57
CA ALA A 66 4.32 -2.61 -9.33
C ALA A 66 3.73 -1.21 -9.09
N ILE A 67 2.51 -1.18 -8.55
CA ILE A 67 1.89 0.01 -7.97
C ILE A 67 1.79 -0.23 -6.47
N ALA A 68 2.13 0.80 -5.70
CA ALA A 68 1.96 0.81 -4.25
C ALA A 68 1.35 2.14 -3.82
N ASP A 69 0.76 2.14 -2.64
CA ASP A 69 0.22 3.31 -1.99
C ASP A 69 0.67 3.32 -0.52
N ASP A 70 0.93 4.52 0.01
CA ASP A 70 1.07 4.75 1.44
C ASP A 70 0.25 5.99 1.82
N SER A 71 -0.61 5.84 2.81
CA SER A 71 -1.64 6.82 3.12
C SER A 71 -1.80 6.97 4.63
N GLY A 72 -2.21 8.16 5.06
CA GLY A 72 -2.49 8.45 6.45
C GLY A 72 -3.23 9.76 6.63
N ILE A 73 -3.58 10.06 7.89
CA ILE A 73 -4.19 11.30 8.32
C ILE A 73 -3.08 12.19 8.90
N CYS A 74 -3.02 13.43 8.42
CA CYS A 74 -2.16 14.46 8.99
C CYS A 74 -3.04 15.55 9.60
N VAL A 75 -2.86 15.82 10.89
CA VAL A 75 -3.62 16.86 11.61
C VAL A 75 -2.68 18.00 11.98
N ASP A 76 -2.96 19.20 11.46
CA ASP A 76 -2.12 20.39 11.68
C ASP A 76 -1.93 20.70 13.17
N ALA A 77 -3.00 20.62 13.96
CA ALA A 77 -2.96 20.86 15.41
C ALA A 77 -2.16 19.80 16.20
N LEU A 78 -1.79 18.69 15.57
CA LEU A 78 -0.99 17.61 16.15
C LEU A 78 0.39 17.49 15.47
N ASP A 79 0.87 18.57 14.86
CA ASP A 79 2.14 18.61 14.12
C ASP A 79 2.21 17.53 13.02
N GLY A 80 1.10 17.33 12.30
CA GLY A 80 1.00 16.35 11.21
C GLY A 80 0.82 14.90 11.67
N LYS A 81 0.71 14.63 12.97
CA LYS A 81 0.36 13.30 13.49
C LYS A 81 -1.11 12.95 13.18
N PRO A 82 -1.47 11.66 13.06
CA PRO A 82 -0.59 10.48 13.18
C PRO A 82 0.38 10.24 12.01
N GLY A 83 0.15 10.84 10.84
CA GLY A 83 1.04 10.72 9.68
C GLY A 83 1.20 9.28 9.22
N VAL A 84 2.43 8.83 8.95
CA VAL A 84 2.73 7.44 8.54
C VAL A 84 2.32 6.39 9.57
N LEU A 85 2.05 6.78 10.82
CA LEU A 85 1.59 5.86 11.88
C LEU A 85 0.07 5.69 11.91
N SER A 86 -0.68 6.28 10.97
CA SER A 86 -2.15 6.31 10.98
C SER A 86 -2.81 4.96 11.23
N ALA A 87 -2.31 3.88 10.61
CA ALA A 87 -2.89 2.55 10.76
C ALA A 87 -2.69 1.95 12.17
N ARG A 88 -1.70 2.42 12.92
CA ARG A 88 -1.25 1.86 14.20
C ARG A 88 -1.04 2.93 15.28
N TYR A 89 -1.78 4.03 15.19
CA TYR A 89 -1.60 5.17 16.08
C TYR A 89 -1.99 4.85 17.52
N ALA A 90 -3.02 4.02 17.70
CA ALA A 90 -3.46 3.51 19.00
C ALA A 90 -2.65 2.30 19.52
N GLY A 91 -1.53 1.96 18.86
CA GLY A 91 -0.70 0.81 19.22
C GLY A 91 -1.30 -0.55 18.82
N GLU A 92 -0.65 -1.63 19.27
CA GLU A 92 -1.05 -3.00 18.96
C GLU A 92 -1.90 -3.63 20.08
N PRO A 93 -2.94 -4.42 19.76
CA PRO A 93 -3.42 -4.71 18.41
C PRO A 93 -4.16 -3.51 17.81
N SER A 94 -3.77 -3.16 16.58
CA SER A 94 -4.33 -2.05 15.81
C SER A 94 -5.74 -2.34 15.29
N SER A 95 -6.60 -1.31 15.26
CA SER A 95 -7.91 -1.38 14.58
C SER A 95 -8.44 0.01 14.25
N ASP A 96 -9.23 0.09 13.18
CA ASP A 96 -9.89 1.33 12.74
C ASP A 96 -10.71 1.99 13.88
N GLN A 97 -11.32 1.19 14.78
CA GLN A 97 -12.15 1.68 15.89
C GLN A 97 -11.35 2.24 17.07
N LYS A 98 -10.09 1.81 17.23
CA LYS A 98 -9.20 2.26 18.30
C LYS A 98 -8.39 3.50 17.91
N ASN A 99 -8.05 3.62 16.62
CA ASN A 99 -7.42 4.80 16.04
C ASN A 99 -8.37 6.00 16.08
#